data_AF-A0A1V2ZXU6-F1
#
_entry.id   AF-A0A1V2ZXU6-F1
#
_cell.length_a   1.000
_cell.length_b   1.000
_cell.length_c   1.000
_cell.angle_alpha   90.00
_cell.angle_beta   90.00
_cell.angle_gamma   90.00
#
_symmetry.space_group_name_H-M   'P 1'
#
loop_
_entity.id
_entity.type
_entity.pdbx_description
1 polymer ?
#
loop_
_entity_poly.entity_id
_entity_poly.type
_entity_poly.pdbx_seq_one_letter_code
_entity_poly.pdbx_strand_id
1 'polypeptide(L)'
;MEKLNSEQTGRLIDLLCPLVGLRGEVDGKVVELVDILDEGPGGQPGIALMEAGVDRSIQTNQYGDPLSRHSRVRTLPVMSEVEPDLHPVLRALIPEDVLRRCREELSGD
;
A
#
# COMPACT_ATOMS: atom_id res chain seq x y z
N MET A 1 -13.98 13.35 6.40
CA MET A 1 -12.68 12.77 6.06
C MET A 1 -11.64 13.85 6.35
N GLU A 2 -10.98 13.77 7.51
CA GLU A 2 -9.90 14.71 7.81
C GLU A 2 -8.77 14.46 6.81
N LYS A 3 -8.36 15.54 6.14
CA LYS A 3 -7.17 15.48 5.29
C LYS A 3 -5.97 15.56 6.23
N LEU A 4 -5.07 14.60 6.12
CA LEU A 4 -3.75 14.70 6.74
C LEU A 4 -3.12 16.03 6.35
N ASN A 5 -2.55 16.74 7.33
CA ASN A 5 -1.74 17.89 6.99
C ASN A 5 -0.43 17.39 6.32
N SER A 6 0.26 18.31 5.62
CA SER A 6 1.48 17.95 4.87
C SER A 6 2.59 17.39 5.76
N GLU A 7 2.66 17.80 7.02
CA GLU A 7 3.69 17.38 7.97
C GLU A 7 3.45 15.95 8.47
N GLN A 8 2.20 15.63 8.85
CA GLN A 8 1.76 14.27 9.19
C GLN A 8 1.90 13.33 7.99
N THR A 9 1.58 13.81 6.79
CA THR A 9 1.75 13.04 5.55
C THR A 9 3.22 12.67 5.35
N GLY A 10 4.14 13.64 5.48
CA GLY A 10 5.58 13.39 5.38
C GLY A 10 6.07 12.38 6.42
N ARG A 11 5.69 12.54 7.69
CA ARG A 11 6.07 11.59 8.76
C ARG A 11 5.54 10.19 8.54
N LEU A 12 4.29 10.05 8.07
CA LEU A 12 3.72 8.75 7.72
C LEU A 12 4.48 8.09 6.57
N ILE A 13 4.81 8.85 5.53
CA ILE A 13 5.58 8.34 4.38
C ILE A 13 6.95 7.87 4.86
N ASP A 14 7.65 8.67 5.68
CA ASP A 14 8.96 8.30 6.24
C ASP A 14 8.92 7.02 7.09
N LEU A 15 7.82 6.77 7.81
CA LEU A 15 7.61 5.54 8.59
C LEU A 15 7.34 4.33 7.70
N LEU A 16 6.64 4.52 6.57
CA LEU A 16 6.19 3.44 5.70
C LEU A 16 7.21 3.07 4.61
N CYS A 17 8.00 4.02 4.12
CA CYS A 17 9.01 3.81 3.08
C CYS A 17 9.99 2.66 3.40
N PRO A 18 10.50 2.50 4.64
CA PRO A 18 11.36 1.37 5.00
C PRO A 18 10.69 0.00 4.90
N LEU A 19 9.36 -0.06 4.82
CA LEU A 19 8.60 -1.30 4.68
C LEU A 19 8.43 -1.74 3.22
N VAL A 20 8.93 -0.98 2.24
CA VAL A 20 8.95 -1.43 0.85
C VAL A 20 9.74 -2.75 0.74
N GLY A 21 9.14 -3.74 0.08
CA GLY A 21 9.58 -5.13 0.01
C GLY A 21 8.92 -6.05 1.05
N LEU A 22 8.12 -5.50 1.99
CA LEU A 22 7.40 -6.29 2.98
C LEU A 22 6.35 -7.16 2.30
N ARG A 23 6.35 -8.45 2.65
CA ARG A 23 5.41 -9.45 2.14
C ARG A 23 4.50 -9.97 3.26
N GLY A 24 3.24 -10.18 2.93
CA GLY A 24 2.27 -10.74 3.84
C GLY A 24 1.05 -11.27 3.10
N GLU A 25 0.18 -11.95 3.83
CA GLU A 25 -1.09 -12.45 3.31
C GLU A 25 -2.21 -11.51 3.75
N VAL A 26 -2.99 -11.02 2.79
CA VAL A 26 -4.18 -10.19 3.04
C VAL A 26 -5.35 -10.76 2.24
N ASP A 27 -6.46 -11.05 2.92
CA ASP A 27 -7.65 -11.67 2.33
C ASP A 27 -7.35 -12.93 1.49
N GLY A 28 -6.44 -13.78 1.97
CA GLY A 28 -6.04 -15.02 1.26
C GLY A 28 -5.09 -14.80 0.08
N LYS A 29 -4.59 -13.58 -0.13
CA LYS A 29 -3.65 -13.23 -1.20
C LYS A 29 -2.30 -12.84 -0.62
N VAL A 30 -1.24 -13.48 -1.13
CA VAL A 30 0.12 -13.01 -0.85
C VAL A 30 0.35 -11.72 -1.64
N VAL A 31 0.73 -10.67 -0.93
CA VAL A 31 1.04 -9.36 -1.50
C VAL A 31 2.40 -8.87 -1.03
N GLU A 32 3.01 -8.02 -1.84
CA GLU A 32 4.24 -7.30 -1.52
C GLU A 32 3.99 -5.80 -1.62
N LEU A 33 4.40 -5.05 -0.59
CA LEU A 33 4.45 -3.59 -0.64
C LEU A 33 5.60 -3.17 -1.55
N VAL A 34 5.29 -2.57 -2.70
CA VAL A 34 6.31 -2.24 -3.72
C VAL A 34 6.62 -0.75 -3.81
N ASP A 35 5.74 0.11 -3.30
CA ASP A 35 5.97 1.55 -3.30
C ASP A 35 5.08 2.29 -2.29
N ILE A 36 5.52 3.48 -1.88
CA ILE A 36 4.75 4.48 -1.14
C ILE A 36 4.66 5.73 -2.01
N LEU A 37 3.44 6.17 -2.30
CA LEU A 37 3.17 7.27 -3.21
C LEU A 37 2.83 8.53 -2.43
N ASP A 38 3.57 9.61 -2.68
CA ASP A 38 3.25 10.93 -2.14
C ASP A 38 1.88 11.43 -2.66
N GLU A 39 1.55 11.08 -3.91
CA GLU A 39 0.28 11.40 -4.56
C GLU A 39 -0.34 10.14 -5.19
N GLY A 40 -1.26 9.52 -4.46
CA GLY A 40 -2.01 8.33 -4.84
C GLY A 40 -3.47 8.62 -5.22
N PRO A 41 -4.36 7.61 -5.11
CA PRO A 41 -5.77 7.76 -5.46
C PRO A 41 -6.43 8.96 -4.78
N GLY A 42 -7.08 9.83 -5.56
CA GLY A 42 -7.78 11.00 -5.02
C GLY A 42 -6.88 12.13 -4.50
N GLY A 43 -5.59 12.14 -4.86
CA GLY A 43 -4.63 13.17 -4.42
C GLY A 43 -4.19 13.02 -2.96
N GLN A 44 -4.34 11.82 -2.40
CA GLN A 44 -3.93 11.46 -1.05
C GLN A 44 -2.73 10.51 -1.10
N PRO A 45 -1.90 10.43 -0.05
CA PRO A 45 -0.81 9.45 -0.02
C PRO A 45 -1.35 8.03 -0.22
N GLY A 46 -0.64 7.25 -1.02
CA GLY A 46 -1.04 5.92 -1.43
C GLY A 46 0.03 4.87 -1.17
N ILE A 47 -0.38 3.61 -1.20
CA ILE A 47 0.50 2.45 -1.18
C ILE A 47 0.30 1.62 -2.44
N ALA A 48 1.38 1.10 -3.00
CA ALA A 48 1.32 0.18 -4.12
C ALA A 48 1.61 -1.25 -3.65
N LEU A 49 0.67 -2.15 -3.91
CA LEU A 49 0.76 -3.56 -3.55
C LEU A 49 0.79 -4.43 -4.80
N MET A 50 1.77 -5.31 -4.88
CA MET A 50 1.89 -6.31 -5.93
C MET A 50 1.33 -7.65 -5.44
N GLU A 51 0.40 -8.25 -6.17
CA GLU A 51 -0.05 -9.62 -5.90
C GLU A 51 1.11 -10.59 -6.20
N ALA A 52 1.66 -11.23 -5.16
CA ALA A 52 2.79 -12.14 -5.21
C ALA A 52 2.30 -13.60 -5.32
N GLY A 53 1.54 -13.88 -6.38
CA GLY A 53 0.99 -15.19 -6.70
C GLY A 53 1.74 -15.94 -7.81
N VAL A 54 1.58 -17.26 -7.84
CA VAL A 54 2.07 -18.15 -8.93
C VAL A 54 1.21 -17.99 -10.19
N ASP A 55 -0.03 -17.53 -10.06
CA ASP A 55 -0.95 -17.20 -11.15
C ASP A 55 -0.60 -15.85 -11.78
N ARG A 56 0.52 -15.84 -12.50
CA ARG A 56 0.82 -14.76 -13.45
C ARG A 56 0.01 -15.06 -14.71
N SER A 57 -1.12 -14.40 -14.88
CA SER A 57 -1.93 -14.53 -16.09
C SER A 57 -1.05 -14.21 -17.30
N ILE A 58 -0.88 -15.18 -18.19
CA ILE A 58 -0.24 -14.97 -19.49
C ILE A 58 -1.19 -14.10 -20.31
N GLN A 59 -0.81 -12.86 -20.57
CA GLN A 59 -1.49 -12.00 -21.54
C GLN A 59 -0.62 -11.88 -22.77
N THR A 60 -1.21 -12.11 -23.93
CA THR A 60 -0.59 -11.82 -25.23
C THR A 60 -0.44 -10.31 -25.39
N ASN A 61 0.76 -9.86 -25.73
CA ASN A 61 0.96 -8.46 -26.12
C ASN A 61 0.34 -8.20 -27.52
N GLN A 62 0.38 -6.95 -27.98
CA GLN A 62 -0.12 -6.53 -29.31
C GLN A 62 0.55 -7.23 -30.51
N TYR A 63 1.63 -7.98 -30.27
CA TYR A 63 2.36 -8.76 -31.28
C TYR A 63 2.10 -10.27 -31.17
N GLY A 64 1.28 -10.73 -30.22
CA GLY A 64 0.93 -12.14 -30.03
C GLY A 64 1.98 -12.95 -29.26
N ASP A 65 2.97 -12.32 -28.62
CA ASP A 65 3.98 -13.05 -27.84
C ASP A 65 3.42 -13.47 -26.46
N PRO A 66 3.45 -14.77 -26.10
CA PRO A 66 2.87 -15.28 -24.86
C PRO A 66 3.77 -15.15 -23.63
N LEU A 67 4.66 -14.15 -23.54
CA LEU A 67 5.75 -14.16 -22.55
C LEU A 67 5.72 -13.07 -21.48
N SER A 68 4.73 -12.18 -21.45
CA SER A 68 4.69 -11.15 -20.40
C SER A 68 3.89 -11.61 -19.19
N ARG A 69 4.60 -12.18 -18.22
CA ARG A 69 4.11 -12.42 -16.86
C ARG A 69 3.98 -11.08 -16.12
N HIS A 70 2.85 -10.39 -16.29
CA HIS A 70 2.60 -9.13 -15.60
C HIS A 70 2.18 -9.39 -14.14
N SER A 71 2.97 -8.90 -13.19
CA SER A 71 2.56 -8.83 -11.80
C SER A 71 1.45 -7.79 -11.67
N ARG A 72 0.32 -8.16 -11.05
CA ARG A 72 -0.79 -7.23 -10.85
C ARG A 72 -0.48 -6.31 -9.68
N VAL A 73 -0.30 -5.01 -9.97
CA VAL A 73 -0.12 -3.97 -8.95
C VAL A 73 -1.45 -3.26 -8.71
N ARG A 74 -1.78 -3.01 -7.44
CA ARG A 74 -2.94 -2.23 -7.01
C ARG A 74 -2.47 -1.08 -6.14
N THR A 75 -3.01 0.10 -6.37
CA THR A 75 -2.80 1.27 -5.50
C THR A 75 -3.99 1.42 -4.56
N LEU A 76 -3.70 1.66 -3.29
CA LEU A 76 -4.70 1.91 -2.25
C LEU A 76 -4.34 3.22 -1.53
N PRO A 77 -5.31 3.97 -0.98
CA PRO A 77 -4.99 5.08 -0.10
C PRO A 77 -4.32 4.56 1.19
N VAL A 78 -3.44 5.37 1.79
CA VAL A 78 -2.84 5.07 3.10
C VAL A 78 -3.92 5.07 4.19
N MET A 79 -4.88 5.99 4.11
CA MET A 79 -5.98 6.11 5.06
C MET A 79 -7.18 5.27 4.64
N SER A 80 -7.92 4.78 5.62
CA SER A 80 -9.21 4.14 5.39
C SER A 80 -10.26 5.17 4.98
N GLU A 81 -11.12 4.82 4.03
CA GLU A 81 -12.25 5.66 3.63
C GLU A 81 -13.43 5.55 4.61
N VAL A 82 -13.44 4.50 5.43
CA VAL A 82 -14.56 4.16 6.33
C VAL A 82 -14.25 4.36 7.81
N GLU A 83 -12.98 4.30 8.19
CA GLU A 83 -12.50 4.42 9.58
C GLU A 83 -11.46 5.54 9.68
N PRO A 84 -11.37 6.28 10.81
CA PRO A 84 -10.33 7.28 11.04
C PRO A 84 -9.00 6.61 11.43
N ASP A 85 -8.51 5.67 10.62
CA ASP A 85 -7.30 4.88 10.84
C ASP A 85 -6.65 4.55 9.48
N LEU A 86 -5.48 3.90 9.51
CA LEU A 86 -4.85 3.37 8.30
C LEU A 86 -5.76 2.38 7.57
N HIS A 87 -5.55 2.27 6.26
CA HIS A 87 -6.26 1.32 5.40
C HIS A 87 -6.12 -0.12 5.96
N PRO A 88 -7.22 -0.91 6.04
CA PRO A 88 -7.19 -2.24 6.67
C PRO A 88 -6.11 -3.18 6.14
N VAL A 89 -5.87 -3.15 4.83
CA VAL A 89 -4.81 -3.92 4.17
C VAL A 89 -3.42 -3.55 4.70
N LEU A 90 -3.17 -2.27 4.96
CA LEU A 90 -1.90 -1.82 5.50
C LEU A 90 -1.74 -2.28 6.95
N ARG A 91 -2.81 -2.18 7.77
CA ARG A 91 -2.82 -2.66 9.16
C ARG A 91 -2.53 -4.15 9.27
N ALA A 92 -3.04 -4.94 8.34
CA ALA A 92 -2.80 -6.38 8.31
C ALA A 92 -1.37 -6.74 7.87
N LEU A 93 -0.71 -5.86 7.12
CA LEU A 93 0.59 -6.12 6.51
C LEU A 93 1.76 -5.68 7.38
N ILE A 94 1.66 -4.51 8.03
CA ILE A 94 2.78 -3.89 8.73
C ILE A 94 2.98 -4.44 10.15
N PRO A 95 4.20 -4.42 10.69
CA PRO A 95 4.46 -4.79 12.09
C PRO A 95 3.69 -3.90 13.08
N GLU A 96 3.25 -4.47 14.20
CA GLU A 96 2.46 -3.78 15.22
C GLU A 96 3.17 -2.55 15.80
N ASP A 97 4.50 -2.59 15.93
CA ASP A 97 5.28 -1.46 16.42
C ASP A 97 5.26 -0.27 15.45
N VAL A 98 5.25 -0.53 14.14
CA VAL A 98 5.11 0.51 13.12
C VAL A 98 3.68 1.01 13.07
N LEU A 99 2.69 0.12 13.15
CA LEU A 99 1.27 0.49 13.23
C LEU A 99 1.00 1.46 14.38
N ARG A 100 1.56 1.18 15.56
CA ARG A 100 1.46 2.07 16.72
C ARG A 100 2.05 3.44 16.45
N ARG A 101 3.26 3.51 15.86
CA ARG A 101 3.90 4.80 15.51
C ARG A 101 3.08 5.58 14.50
N CYS A 102 2.53 4.92 13.49
CA CYS A 102 1.64 5.59 12.54
C CYS A 102 0.40 6.16 13.24
N ARG A 103 -0.20 5.43 14.19
CA ARG A 103 -1.35 5.94 14.97
C ARG A 103 -0.99 7.10 15.88
N GLU A 104 0.21 7.13 16.42
CA GLU A 104 0.73 8.29 17.18
C GLU A 104 0.80 9.54 16.28
N GLU A 105 1.28 9.39 15.04
CA GLU A 105 1.30 10.50 14.06
C GLU A 105 -0.11 10.96 13.64
N LEU A 106 -1.07 10.02 13.56
CA LEU A 106 -2.46 10.32 13.23
C LEU A 106 -3.22 11.01 14.38
N SER A 107 -2.89 10.66 15.63
CA SER A 107 -3.60 11.13 16.82
C SER A 107 -3.09 12.48 17.33
N GLY A 108 -2.16 13.12 16.61
CA GLY A 108 -1.36 14.27 17.07
C GLY A 108 -2.08 15.23 18.02
N ASP A 109 -1.56 15.26 19.26
CA ASP A 109 -1.54 16.44 20.13
C ASP A 109 -0.34 17.32 19.74
#